data_AF-A0A661M9X5-F1
#
_entry.id   AF-A0A661M9X5-F1
#
_cell.length_a   1.000
_cell.length_b   1.000
_cell.length_c   1.000
_cell.angle_alpha   90.00
_cell.angle_beta   90.00
_cell.angle_gamma   90.00
#
_symmetry.space_group_name_H-M   'P 1'
#
loop_
_entity.id
_entity.type
_entity.pdbx_description
1 polymer ?
#
loop_
_entity_poly.entity_id
_entity_poly.type
_entity_poly.pdbx_seq_one_letter_code
_entity_poly.pdbx_strand_id
1 'polypeptide(L)'
;MNVKRVLGVVLVCALTCFFSSPAMAARGVTDDTIKLGLILVKTGPVAALGLPDGHGMVDYMKYLNEQGGVHGRKIDVIWEDDEFQPPKSVAALQKLIHRDKVLTVITTGGSQQTIANMKTINDYKLSNVPNALMKEFFDPYHPYIFAMGALYETQFECIVDYIFNDLKEKNPRIGVVYTKKEYGKIGLNAIRERAKAYGVDLVNELVLPTGAVDASSQVLTLKQNNVEYVITCDVLPPIISFVKTTEKYNYKPKAIFGFNWATDDMIVKACGKAAENYIGANFVGG
;
A
#
# COMPACT_ATOMS: atom_id res chain seq x y z
N MET A 1 60.96 15.20 35.16
CA MET A 1 59.52 14.98 34.92
C MET A 1 59.03 14.00 35.99
N ASN A 2 58.04 14.39 36.80
CA ASN A 2 57.73 13.74 38.07
C ASN A 2 56.95 12.42 37.85
N VAL A 3 57.50 11.27 38.29
CA VAL A 3 56.96 9.91 38.02
C VAL A 3 55.49 9.77 38.44
N LYS A 4 55.06 10.48 39.48
CA LYS A 4 53.66 10.53 39.94
C LYS A 4 52.69 11.17 38.94
N ARG A 5 53.15 12.12 38.12
CA ARG A 5 52.33 12.73 37.05
C ARG A 5 52.19 11.81 35.83
N VAL A 6 53.20 11.02 35.52
CA VAL A 6 53.15 10.05 34.42
C VAL A 6 52.23 8.88 34.77
N LEU A 7 52.30 8.37 36.01
CA LEU A 7 51.35 7.33 36.47
C LEU A 7 49.90 7.82 36.51
N GLY A 8 49.66 9.07 36.93
CA GLY A 8 48.31 9.65 36.96
C GLY A 8 47.69 9.78 35.57
N VAL A 9 48.48 10.17 34.55
CA VAL A 9 47.99 10.29 33.16
C VAL A 9 47.74 8.92 32.53
N VAL A 10 48.59 7.91 32.80
CA VAL A 10 48.39 6.55 32.31
C VAL A 10 47.14 5.89 32.94
N LEU A 11 46.87 6.15 34.22
CA LEU A 11 45.67 5.64 34.89
C LEU A 11 44.37 6.28 34.34
N VAL A 12 44.41 7.59 34.04
CA VAL A 12 43.26 8.31 33.46
C VAL A 12 42.97 7.85 32.02
N CYS A 13 43.99 7.60 31.19
CA CYS A 13 43.80 7.02 29.86
C CYS A 13 43.30 5.56 29.90
N ALA A 14 43.73 4.76 30.89
CA ALA A 14 43.22 3.40 31.07
C ALA A 14 41.75 3.36 31.52
N LEU A 15 41.32 4.33 32.33
CA LEU A 15 39.92 4.46 32.77
C LEU A 15 38.99 5.00 31.68
N THR A 16 39.48 5.82 30.74
CA THR A 16 38.66 6.30 29.60
C THR A 16 38.39 5.22 28.55
N CYS A 17 39.26 4.20 28.43
CA CYS A 17 39.02 3.08 27.51
C CYS A 17 37.93 2.10 28.00
N PHE A 18 37.64 2.07 29.30
CA PHE A 18 36.63 1.19 29.90
C PHE A 18 35.20 1.75 29.88
N PHE A 19 35.01 3.04 29.58
CA PHE A 19 33.70 3.66 29.36
C PHE A 19 33.31 3.76 27.87
N SER A 20 33.86 2.87 27.05
CA SER A 20 33.26 2.54 25.77
C SER A 20 31.98 1.77 26.06
N SER A 21 30.86 2.46 26.26
CA SER A 21 29.54 1.80 26.23
C SER A 21 29.54 0.89 24.99
N PRO A 22 29.38 -0.44 25.13
CA PRO A 22 29.31 -1.29 23.95
C PRO A 22 28.24 -0.69 23.06
N ALA A 23 28.58 -0.37 21.81
CA ALA A 23 27.61 0.10 20.83
C ALA A 23 26.48 -0.92 20.86
N MET A 24 25.34 -0.53 21.44
CA MET A 24 24.25 -1.46 21.71
C MET A 24 23.83 -2.00 20.35
N ALA A 25 24.15 -3.27 20.08
CA ALA A 25 23.96 -3.86 18.76
C ALA A 25 22.50 -3.60 18.34
N ALA A 26 22.34 -2.91 17.22
CA ALA A 26 21.00 -2.60 16.71
C ALA A 26 20.26 -3.93 16.53
N ARG A 27 19.01 -4.00 17.02
CA ARG A 27 18.18 -5.21 16.88
C ARG A 27 18.22 -5.65 15.42
N GLY A 28 18.40 -6.94 15.17
CA GLY A 28 18.37 -7.50 13.82
C GLY A 28 19.56 -7.18 12.93
N VAL A 29 20.65 -6.62 13.48
CA VAL A 29 21.92 -6.43 12.77
C VAL A 29 23.01 -7.25 13.45
N THR A 30 23.67 -8.10 12.67
CA THR A 30 24.88 -8.84 13.05
C THR A 30 26.06 -8.37 12.19
N ASP A 31 27.22 -8.99 12.36
CA ASP A 31 28.40 -8.69 11.55
C ASP A 31 28.19 -9.05 10.07
N ASP A 32 27.31 -10.00 9.78
CA ASP A 32 27.07 -10.56 8.45
C ASP A 32 25.65 -10.34 7.90
N THR A 33 24.68 -9.97 8.74
CA THR A 33 23.25 -10.00 8.37
C THR A 33 22.48 -8.78 8.88
N ILE A 34 21.50 -8.34 8.10
CA ILE A 34 20.46 -7.38 8.47
C ILE A 34 19.10 -8.06 8.25
N LYS A 35 18.31 -8.23 9.31
CA LYS A 35 16.98 -8.82 9.25
C LYS A 35 15.92 -7.76 9.04
N LEU A 36 15.10 -7.89 8.00
CA LEU A 36 13.95 -7.04 7.74
C LEU A 36 12.67 -7.85 7.80
N GLY A 37 11.63 -7.30 8.42
CA GLY A 37 10.29 -7.89 8.37
C GLY A 37 9.51 -7.41 7.16
N LEU A 38 8.60 -8.24 6.67
CA LEU A 38 7.63 -7.88 5.64
C LEU A 38 6.28 -8.46 6.05
N ILE A 39 5.23 -7.65 6.11
CA ILE A 39 3.87 -8.15 6.35
C ILE A 39 3.04 -7.77 5.14
N LEU A 40 2.71 -8.77 4.33
CA LEU A 40 1.84 -8.63 3.16
C LEU A 40 1.02 -9.91 2.99
N VAL A 41 -0.19 -9.75 2.48
CA VAL A 41 -1.11 -10.87 2.24
C VAL A 41 -0.50 -11.88 1.26
N LYS A 42 -0.46 -13.15 1.66
CA LYS A 42 -0.03 -14.28 0.81
C LYS A 42 -1.18 -15.20 0.44
N THR A 43 -2.21 -15.26 1.29
CA THR A 43 -3.34 -16.16 1.10
C THR A 43 -4.68 -15.42 1.21
N GLY A 44 -5.75 -16.10 0.77
CA GLY A 44 -7.10 -15.53 0.77
C GLY A 44 -7.45 -14.74 -0.50
N PRO A 45 -8.61 -14.06 -0.50
CA PRO A 45 -9.26 -13.56 -1.72
C PRO A 45 -8.54 -12.39 -2.40
N VAL A 46 -7.53 -11.80 -1.75
CA VAL A 46 -6.74 -10.69 -2.27
C VAL A 46 -5.25 -11.02 -2.39
N ALA A 47 -4.87 -12.30 -2.28
CA ALA A 47 -3.49 -12.76 -2.43
C ALA A 47 -2.85 -12.35 -3.77
N ALA A 48 -3.65 -12.23 -4.82
CA ALA A 48 -3.20 -11.78 -6.15
C ALA A 48 -2.57 -10.37 -6.13
N LEU A 49 -2.83 -9.55 -5.09
CA LEU A 49 -2.19 -8.25 -4.91
C LEU A 49 -0.87 -8.37 -4.14
N GLY A 50 -0.88 -9.09 -3.01
CA GLY A 50 0.28 -9.14 -2.12
C GLY A 50 1.40 -10.05 -2.60
N LEU A 51 1.10 -11.07 -3.42
CA LEU A 51 2.12 -11.98 -3.93
C LEU A 51 3.11 -11.28 -4.87
N PRO A 52 2.68 -10.57 -5.95
CA PRO A 52 3.61 -9.81 -6.79
C PRO A 52 4.42 -8.78 -6.00
N ASP A 53 3.76 -7.97 -5.17
CA ASP A 53 4.41 -6.92 -4.36
C ASP A 53 5.50 -7.51 -3.45
N GLY A 54 5.16 -8.53 -2.67
CA GLY A 54 6.11 -9.11 -1.72
C GLY A 54 7.21 -9.92 -2.41
N HIS A 55 6.94 -10.59 -3.54
CA HIS A 55 7.98 -11.22 -4.35
C HIS A 55 8.94 -10.17 -4.91
N GLY A 56 8.44 -9.06 -5.46
CA GLY A 56 9.27 -7.97 -5.94
C GLY A 56 10.18 -7.38 -4.85
N MET A 57 9.64 -7.14 -3.66
CA MET A 57 10.44 -6.68 -2.51
C MET A 57 11.52 -7.68 -2.10
N VAL A 58 11.18 -8.97 -1.99
CA VAL A 58 12.14 -10.01 -1.61
C VAL A 58 13.21 -10.20 -2.68
N ASP A 59 12.83 -10.24 -3.95
CA ASP A 59 13.76 -10.46 -5.05
C ASP A 59 14.71 -9.27 -5.24
N TYR A 60 14.25 -8.03 -5.02
CA TYR A 60 15.13 -6.87 -4.98
C TYR A 60 16.19 -6.98 -3.86
N MET A 61 15.80 -7.43 -2.67
CA MET A 61 16.77 -7.62 -1.57
C MET A 61 17.77 -8.75 -1.88
N LYS A 62 17.34 -9.82 -2.58
CA LYS A 62 18.26 -10.85 -3.09
C LYS A 62 19.24 -10.27 -4.10
N TYR A 63 18.76 -9.48 -5.06
CA TYR A 63 19.61 -8.79 -6.03
C TYR A 63 20.65 -7.90 -5.32
N LEU A 64 20.24 -7.11 -4.31
CA LEU A 64 21.18 -6.31 -3.51
C LEU A 64 22.23 -7.17 -2.81
N ASN A 65 21.87 -8.34 -2.30
CA ASN A 65 22.82 -9.26 -1.70
C ASN A 65 23.85 -9.79 -2.70
N GLU A 66 23.44 -10.04 -3.95
CA GLU A 66 24.35 -10.42 -5.04
C GLU A 66 25.33 -9.29 -5.38
N GLN A 67 24.95 -8.03 -5.14
CA GLN A 67 25.82 -6.86 -5.29
C GLN A 67 26.70 -6.57 -4.06
N GLY A 68 26.79 -7.48 -3.09
CA GLY A 68 27.60 -7.34 -1.88
C GLY A 68 26.84 -6.83 -0.65
N GLY A 69 25.52 -6.64 -0.76
CA GLY A 69 24.65 -6.26 0.35
C GLY A 69 24.88 -4.82 0.84
N VAL A 70 24.57 -4.58 2.11
CA VAL A 70 24.69 -3.25 2.74
C VAL A 70 25.86 -3.26 3.69
N HIS A 71 26.91 -2.49 3.35
CA HIS A 71 28.17 -2.48 4.11
C HIS A 71 28.74 -3.90 4.35
N GLY A 72 28.64 -4.77 3.33
CA GLY A 72 29.10 -6.16 3.40
C GLY A 72 28.16 -7.14 4.12
N ARG A 73 27.01 -6.68 4.62
CA ARG A 73 26.00 -7.52 5.29
C ARG A 73 24.90 -7.93 4.32
N LYS A 74 24.47 -9.18 4.41
CA LYS A 74 23.33 -9.71 3.66
C LYS A 74 22.01 -9.29 4.31
N ILE A 75 21.03 -8.95 3.51
CA ILE A 75 19.65 -8.67 3.93
C ILE A 75 18.87 -9.99 3.95
N ASP A 76 18.29 -10.32 5.10
CA ASP A 76 17.37 -11.45 5.30
C ASP A 76 15.95 -10.91 5.50
N VAL A 77 15.05 -11.19 4.56
CA VAL A 77 13.65 -10.72 4.60
C VAL A 77 12.74 -11.81 5.13
N ILE A 78 12.10 -11.55 6.26
CA ILE A 78 11.15 -12.46 6.90
C ILE A 78 9.74 -11.98 6.59
N TRP A 79 9.09 -12.66 5.64
CA TRP A 79 7.75 -12.32 5.19
C TRP A 79 6.67 -13.11 5.94
N GLU A 80 5.81 -12.41 6.68
CA GLU A 80 4.63 -12.94 7.37
C GLU A 80 3.34 -12.66 6.57
N ASP A 81 2.39 -13.60 6.62
CA ASP A 81 1.06 -13.45 6.01
C ASP A 81 0.07 -12.92 7.05
N ASP A 82 -0.64 -11.83 6.71
CA ASP A 82 -1.71 -11.27 7.54
C ASP A 82 -3.12 -11.68 7.08
N GLU A 83 -3.23 -12.40 5.96
CA GLU A 83 -4.49 -12.76 5.31
C GLU A 83 -5.43 -11.57 5.09
N PHE A 84 -4.86 -10.37 4.96
CA PHE A 84 -5.57 -9.11 4.89
C PHE A 84 -6.46 -8.79 6.12
N GLN A 85 -6.04 -9.22 7.32
CA GLN A 85 -6.74 -9.01 8.58
C GLN A 85 -5.88 -8.22 9.59
N PRO A 86 -6.38 -7.10 10.15
CA PRO A 86 -5.64 -6.29 11.13
C PRO A 86 -5.13 -7.07 12.35
N PRO A 87 -5.93 -7.94 13.01
CA PRO A 87 -5.42 -8.72 14.15
C PRO A 87 -4.24 -9.63 13.81
N LYS A 88 -4.23 -10.20 12.60
CA LYS A 88 -3.12 -11.06 12.13
C LYS A 88 -1.87 -10.23 11.83
N SER A 89 -2.02 -9.06 11.25
CA SER A 89 -0.90 -8.13 11.06
C SER A 89 -0.27 -7.70 12.39
N VAL A 90 -1.09 -7.41 13.41
CA VAL A 90 -0.58 -7.12 14.78
C VAL A 90 0.21 -8.30 15.34
N ALA A 91 -0.34 -9.52 15.25
CA ALA A 91 0.36 -10.72 15.72
C ALA A 91 1.68 -10.97 14.96
N ALA A 92 1.67 -10.79 13.64
CA ALA A 92 2.86 -10.89 12.80
C ALA A 92 3.93 -9.86 13.18
N LEU A 93 3.54 -8.61 13.45
CA LEU A 93 4.49 -7.58 13.88
C LEU A 93 5.13 -7.93 15.23
N GLN A 94 4.34 -8.38 16.20
CA GLN A 94 4.87 -8.83 17.49
C GLN A 94 5.86 -9.98 17.35
N LYS A 95 5.56 -10.96 16.48
CA LYS A 95 6.43 -12.08 16.16
C LYS A 95 7.77 -11.60 15.55
N LEU A 96 7.71 -10.73 14.55
CA LEU A 96 8.89 -10.17 13.88
C LEU A 96 9.79 -9.40 14.86
N ILE A 97 9.20 -8.63 15.77
CA ILE A 97 9.93 -7.85 16.78
C ILE A 97 10.54 -8.75 17.85
N HIS A 98 9.74 -9.65 18.43
CA HIS A 98 10.11 -10.34 19.67
C HIS A 98 10.80 -11.68 19.44
N ARG A 99 10.37 -12.43 18.43
CA ARG A 99 10.94 -13.74 18.11
C ARG A 99 12.05 -13.60 17.07
N ASP A 100 11.73 -12.96 15.95
CA ASP A 100 12.65 -12.93 14.80
C ASP A 100 13.70 -11.82 14.90
N LYS A 101 13.46 -10.86 15.82
CA LYS A 101 14.36 -9.74 16.15
C LYS A 101 14.75 -8.94 14.91
N VAL A 102 13.81 -8.61 14.03
CA VAL A 102 14.09 -7.81 12.83
C VAL A 102 14.56 -6.39 13.20
N LEU A 103 15.42 -5.78 12.38
CA LEU A 103 15.81 -4.38 12.52
C LEU A 103 14.58 -3.48 12.40
N THR A 104 13.87 -3.62 11.29
CA THR A 104 12.67 -2.86 10.96
C THR A 104 11.71 -3.68 10.10
N VAL A 105 10.58 -3.11 9.69
CA VAL A 105 9.60 -3.75 8.82
C VAL A 105 9.41 -2.92 7.56
N ILE A 106 9.51 -3.53 6.38
CA ILE A 106 9.33 -2.80 5.12
C ILE A 106 7.91 -2.22 5.05
N THR A 107 6.92 -3.05 5.37
CA THR A 107 5.52 -2.67 5.47
C THR A 107 4.78 -3.57 6.46
N THR A 108 3.74 -3.03 7.11
CA THR A 108 2.82 -3.76 7.97
C THR A 108 1.52 -4.19 7.28
N GLY A 109 1.43 -4.01 5.96
CA GLY A 109 0.27 -4.37 5.15
C GLY A 109 -0.54 -3.15 4.71
N GLY A 110 -1.84 -3.37 4.48
CA GLY A 110 -2.75 -2.36 3.97
C GLY A 110 -3.17 -1.30 5.01
N SER A 111 -4.22 -0.54 4.66
CA SER A 111 -4.74 0.59 5.43
C SER A 111 -4.98 0.27 6.91
N GLN A 112 -5.87 -0.68 7.19
CA GLN A 112 -6.31 -0.98 8.55
C GLN A 112 -5.25 -1.70 9.38
N GLN A 113 -4.39 -2.46 8.71
CA GLN A 113 -3.25 -3.13 9.31
C GLN A 113 -2.20 -2.15 9.80
N THR A 114 -1.90 -1.15 8.97
CA THR A 114 -0.97 -0.09 9.35
C THR A 114 -1.54 0.72 10.50
N ILE A 115 -2.82 1.14 10.44
CA ILE A 115 -3.51 1.82 11.56
C ILE A 115 -3.37 1.02 12.86
N ALA A 116 -3.68 -0.28 12.82
CA ALA A 116 -3.62 -1.14 14.01
C ALA A 116 -2.21 -1.26 14.59
N ASN A 117 -1.17 -1.09 13.78
CA ASN A 117 0.22 -1.19 14.18
C ASN A 117 0.90 0.16 14.49
N MET A 118 0.25 1.30 14.24
CA MET A 118 0.85 2.64 14.40
C MET A 118 1.53 2.85 15.76
N LYS A 119 0.90 2.41 16.85
CA LYS A 119 1.49 2.53 18.19
C LYS A 119 2.78 1.72 18.30
N THR A 120 2.76 0.45 17.87
CA THR A 120 3.93 -0.43 17.91
C THR A 120 5.05 0.06 17.00
N ILE A 121 4.71 0.54 15.80
CA ILE A 121 5.65 1.17 14.87
C ILE A 121 6.41 2.30 15.56
N ASN A 122 5.70 3.21 16.24
CA ASN A 122 6.31 4.34 16.94
C ASN A 122 7.11 3.92 18.18
N ASP A 123 6.57 3.03 19.03
CA ASP A 123 7.23 2.57 20.26
C ASP A 123 8.58 1.90 19.95
N TYR A 124 8.64 1.14 18.86
CA TYR A 124 9.85 0.40 18.44
C TYR A 124 10.66 1.11 17.35
N LYS A 125 10.28 2.34 16.97
CA LYS A 125 10.97 3.16 15.96
C LYS A 125 11.17 2.43 14.63
N LEU A 126 10.14 1.73 14.18
CA LEU A 126 10.18 0.91 12.98
C LEU A 126 9.88 1.78 11.78
N SER A 127 10.86 2.01 10.90
CA SER A 127 10.54 2.46 9.54
C SER A 127 9.44 1.58 8.96
N ASN A 128 8.49 2.17 8.24
CA ASN A 128 7.39 1.47 7.61
C ASN A 128 6.89 2.26 6.40
N VAL A 129 6.79 1.60 5.25
CA VAL A 129 6.21 2.13 4.01
C VAL A 129 4.86 1.42 3.84
N PRO A 130 3.73 1.99 4.29
CA PRO A 130 2.43 1.31 4.27
C PRO A 130 2.05 0.92 2.84
N ASN A 131 1.51 -0.29 2.61
CA ASN A 131 0.93 -0.64 1.31
C ASN A 131 -0.49 -0.04 1.18
N ALA A 132 -0.58 1.26 1.43
CA ALA A 132 -1.79 2.07 1.51
C ALA A 132 -1.46 3.57 1.58
N LEU A 133 -2.40 4.41 1.16
CA LEU A 133 -2.19 5.84 0.94
C LEU A 133 -3.25 6.68 1.65
N MET A 134 -3.48 6.39 2.93
CA MET A 134 -4.43 7.13 3.77
C MET A 134 -3.82 8.43 4.29
N LYS A 135 -4.63 9.49 4.37
CA LYS A 135 -4.21 10.80 4.89
C LYS A 135 -3.70 10.71 6.33
N GLU A 136 -4.35 9.88 7.16
CA GLU A 136 -4.05 9.69 8.58
C GLU A 136 -2.65 9.10 8.84
N PHE A 137 -1.96 8.64 7.80
CA PHE A 137 -0.56 8.22 7.89
C PHE A 137 0.44 9.38 7.92
N PHE A 138 0.01 10.55 7.48
CA PHE A 138 0.89 11.70 7.26
C PHE A 138 0.39 12.97 7.95
N ASP A 139 -0.87 13.01 8.36
CA ASP A 139 -1.49 14.12 9.08
C ASP A 139 -2.27 13.61 10.32
N PRO A 140 -1.78 13.88 11.56
CA PRO A 140 -0.54 14.60 11.87
C PRO A 140 0.71 13.79 11.47
N TYR A 141 1.87 14.46 11.43
CA TYR A 141 3.13 13.83 11.04
C TYR A 141 3.50 12.61 11.89
N HIS A 142 3.86 11.51 11.22
CA HIS A 142 4.32 10.27 11.84
C HIS A 142 5.77 9.94 11.41
N PRO A 143 6.76 10.00 12.32
CA PRO A 143 8.18 10.02 11.95
C PRO A 143 8.74 8.72 11.35
N TYR A 144 8.01 7.62 11.47
CA TYR A 144 8.43 6.33 10.95
C TYR A 144 7.52 5.79 9.83
N ILE A 145 6.59 6.62 9.35
CA ILE A 145 5.74 6.29 8.22
C ILE A 145 6.23 7.06 7.00
N PHE A 146 6.52 6.33 5.93
CA PHE A 146 7.04 6.89 4.69
C PHE A 146 6.04 6.68 3.55
N ALA A 147 5.80 7.72 2.77
CA ALA A 147 4.87 7.69 1.65
C ALA A 147 5.50 7.02 0.42
N MET A 148 4.70 6.25 -0.32
CA MET A 148 5.09 5.69 -1.63
C MET A 148 4.38 6.36 -2.82
N GLY A 149 3.46 7.30 -2.56
CA GLY A 149 2.65 7.93 -3.60
C GLY A 149 1.63 8.93 -3.06
N ALA A 150 0.70 9.34 -3.92
CA ALA A 150 -0.37 10.29 -3.58
C ALA A 150 -1.47 9.67 -2.71
N LEU A 151 -2.12 10.49 -1.88
CA LEU A 151 -3.25 10.07 -1.04
C LEU A 151 -4.45 9.60 -1.88
N TYR A 152 -5.26 8.68 -1.36
CA TYR A 152 -6.42 8.15 -2.08
C TYR A 152 -7.34 9.25 -2.62
N GLU A 153 -7.67 10.25 -1.80
CA GLU A 153 -8.49 11.40 -2.16
C GLU A 153 -7.95 12.08 -3.42
N THR A 154 -6.66 12.41 -3.42
CA THR A 154 -5.99 13.06 -4.56
C THR A 154 -6.06 12.19 -5.81
N GLN A 155 -5.87 10.88 -5.70
CA GLN A 155 -5.95 9.99 -6.87
C GLN A 155 -7.34 10.02 -7.50
N PHE A 156 -8.38 9.96 -6.67
CA PHE A 156 -9.76 9.97 -7.14
C PHE A 156 -10.20 11.35 -7.65
N GLU A 157 -9.73 12.43 -7.03
CA GLU A 157 -9.90 13.79 -7.53
C GLU A 157 -9.27 13.94 -8.92
N CYS A 158 -8.05 13.42 -9.11
CA CYS A 158 -7.38 13.42 -10.41
C CYS A 158 -8.14 12.64 -11.48
N ILE A 159 -8.78 11.51 -11.14
CA ILE A 159 -9.64 10.78 -12.08
C ILE A 159 -10.82 11.65 -12.54
N VAL A 160 -11.49 12.33 -11.59
CA VAL A 160 -12.60 13.24 -11.94
C VAL A 160 -12.08 14.41 -12.78
N ASP A 161 -10.97 15.01 -12.38
CA ASP A 161 -10.34 16.10 -13.13
C ASP A 161 -10.00 15.69 -14.56
N TYR A 162 -9.49 14.48 -14.76
CA TYR A 162 -9.18 13.96 -16.09
C TYR A 162 -10.43 13.88 -16.98
N ILE A 163 -11.59 13.49 -16.44
CA ILE A 163 -12.85 13.45 -17.18
C ILE A 163 -13.25 14.87 -17.67
N PHE A 164 -13.15 15.88 -16.81
CA PHE A 164 -13.59 17.24 -17.15
C PHE A 164 -12.53 18.03 -17.93
N ASN A 165 -11.26 17.92 -17.56
CA ASN A 165 -10.18 18.76 -18.06
C ASN A 165 -9.44 18.14 -19.24
N ASP A 166 -9.35 16.82 -19.35
CA ASP A 166 -8.58 16.18 -20.41
C ASP A 166 -9.50 15.56 -21.45
N LEU A 167 -10.53 14.83 -21.02
CA LEU A 167 -11.58 14.33 -21.91
C LEU A 167 -12.59 15.41 -22.32
N LYS A 168 -12.54 16.59 -21.69
CA LYS A 168 -13.37 17.77 -22.00
C LYS A 168 -14.87 17.50 -21.91
N GLU A 169 -15.29 16.55 -21.07
CA GLU A 169 -16.71 16.25 -20.86
C GLU A 169 -17.39 17.39 -20.10
N LYS A 170 -18.57 17.81 -20.56
CA LYS A 170 -19.31 18.93 -19.96
C LYS A 170 -20.35 18.50 -18.94
N ASN A 171 -20.98 17.34 -19.17
CA ASN A 171 -22.03 16.80 -18.32
C ASN A 171 -21.97 15.25 -18.31
N PRO A 172 -20.85 14.67 -17.85
CA PRO A 172 -20.65 13.22 -17.88
C PRO A 172 -21.61 12.50 -16.94
N ARG A 173 -22.19 11.37 -17.39
CA ARG A 173 -22.95 10.48 -16.49
C ARG A 173 -22.00 9.56 -15.72
N ILE A 174 -21.58 10.00 -14.53
CA ILE A 174 -20.61 9.29 -13.69
C ILE A 174 -21.33 8.34 -12.72
N GLY A 175 -20.93 7.08 -12.68
CA GLY A 175 -21.32 6.10 -11.66
C GLY A 175 -20.11 5.60 -10.90
N VAL A 176 -20.29 5.30 -9.61
CA VAL A 176 -19.22 4.81 -8.75
C VAL A 176 -19.54 3.40 -8.26
N VAL A 177 -18.55 2.52 -8.31
CA VAL A 177 -18.61 1.19 -7.72
C VAL A 177 -17.54 1.10 -6.64
N TYR A 178 -17.92 0.82 -5.40
CA TYR A 178 -17.01 0.93 -4.24
C TYR A 178 -17.19 -0.19 -3.23
N THR A 179 -16.14 -0.51 -2.49
CA THR A 179 -16.26 -1.38 -1.31
C THR A 179 -16.62 -0.57 -0.06
N LYS A 180 -17.32 -1.19 0.89
CA LYS A 180 -17.63 -0.57 2.20
C LYS A 180 -16.41 -0.46 3.13
N LYS A 181 -15.24 -0.95 2.71
CA LYS A 181 -13.98 -0.71 3.43
C LYS A 181 -13.61 0.77 3.36
N GLU A 182 -12.79 1.21 4.32
CA GLU A 182 -12.52 2.62 4.53
C GLU A 182 -11.98 3.33 3.28
N TYR A 183 -10.99 2.75 2.60
CA TYR A 183 -10.45 3.32 1.36
C TYR A 183 -11.50 3.47 0.25
N GLY A 184 -12.49 2.56 0.17
CA GLY A 184 -13.56 2.62 -0.82
C GLY A 184 -14.55 3.76 -0.52
N LYS A 185 -14.83 4.01 0.77
CA LYS A 185 -15.64 5.16 1.21
C LYS A 185 -14.92 6.49 1.01
N ILE A 186 -13.62 6.55 1.33
CA ILE A 186 -12.77 7.72 1.07
C ILE A 186 -12.83 8.07 -0.43
N GLY A 187 -12.62 7.08 -1.30
CA GLY A 187 -12.70 7.30 -2.74
C GLY A 187 -14.08 7.76 -3.21
N LEU A 188 -15.15 7.10 -2.75
CA LEU A 188 -16.51 7.54 -3.06
C LEU A 188 -16.76 8.99 -2.67
N ASN A 189 -16.33 9.40 -1.47
CA ASN A 189 -16.52 10.76 -0.99
C ASN A 189 -15.72 11.77 -1.81
N ALA A 190 -14.44 11.49 -2.08
CA ALA A 190 -13.60 12.35 -2.91
C ALA A 190 -14.18 12.53 -4.33
N ILE A 191 -14.65 11.44 -4.96
CA ILE A 191 -15.31 11.50 -6.27
C ILE A 191 -16.57 12.37 -6.21
N ARG A 192 -17.42 12.16 -5.21
CA ARG A 192 -18.68 12.91 -5.06
C ARG A 192 -18.43 14.40 -4.89
N GLU A 193 -17.51 14.76 -4.00
CA GLU A 193 -17.16 16.16 -3.73
C GLU A 193 -16.53 16.82 -4.95
N ARG A 194 -15.62 16.12 -5.64
CA ARG A 194 -14.97 16.66 -6.83
C ARG A 194 -15.93 16.81 -8.01
N ALA A 195 -16.80 15.83 -8.26
CA ALA A 195 -17.82 15.93 -9.31
C ALA A 195 -18.78 17.09 -9.04
N LYS A 196 -19.19 17.26 -7.78
CA LYS A 196 -20.05 18.37 -7.36
C LYS A 196 -19.37 19.74 -7.54
N ALA A 197 -18.05 19.82 -7.39
CA ALA A 197 -17.29 21.04 -7.69
C ALA A 197 -17.34 21.43 -9.18
N TYR A 198 -17.52 20.46 -10.08
CA TYR A 198 -17.82 20.68 -11.50
C TYR A 198 -19.32 20.85 -11.81
N GLY A 199 -20.19 20.84 -10.78
CA GLY A 199 -21.63 21.03 -10.92
C GLY A 199 -22.40 19.78 -11.38
N VAL A 200 -21.84 18.57 -11.19
CA VAL A 200 -22.47 17.31 -11.59
C VAL A 200 -22.63 16.37 -10.39
N ASP A 201 -23.81 15.75 -10.27
CA ASP A 201 -24.07 14.69 -9.29
C ASP A 201 -23.77 13.30 -9.86
N LEU A 202 -23.42 12.36 -8.98
CA LEU A 202 -23.23 10.96 -9.36
C LEU A 202 -24.56 10.31 -9.70
N VAL A 203 -24.62 9.59 -10.82
CA VAL A 203 -25.82 8.87 -11.26
C VAL A 203 -26.12 7.68 -10.35
N ASN A 204 -25.07 6.96 -9.94
CA ASN A 204 -25.19 5.83 -9.03
C ASN A 204 -23.97 5.71 -8.12
N GLU A 205 -24.21 5.18 -6.92
CA GLU A 205 -23.19 4.79 -5.95
C GLU A 205 -23.48 3.35 -5.50
N LEU A 206 -22.72 2.39 -6.03
CA LEU A 206 -23.05 0.97 -5.90
C LEU A 206 -21.98 0.24 -5.12
N VAL A 207 -22.41 -0.53 -4.12
CA VAL A 207 -21.49 -1.33 -3.32
C VAL A 207 -21.07 -2.57 -4.11
N LEU A 208 -19.77 -2.80 -4.23
CA LEU A 208 -19.16 -4.05 -4.65
C LEU A 208 -18.27 -4.54 -3.50
N PRO A 209 -18.61 -5.67 -2.84
CA PRO A 209 -17.79 -6.19 -1.75
C PRO A 209 -16.39 -6.58 -2.23
N THR A 210 -15.37 -6.30 -1.41
CA THR A 210 -14.01 -6.80 -1.69
C THR A 210 -14.02 -8.33 -1.76
N GLY A 211 -13.47 -8.88 -2.84
CA GLY A 211 -13.49 -10.32 -3.13
C GLY A 211 -14.78 -10.81 -3.81
N ALA A 212 -15.68 -9.90 -4.22
CA ALA A 212 -16.84 -10.24 -5.02
C ALA A 212 -16.40 -10.89 -6.34
N VAL A 213 -17.05 -12.02 -6.66
CA VAL A 213 -16.86 -12.75 -7.92
C VAL A 213 -17.96 -12.48 -8.93
N ASP A 214 -19.05 -11.84 -8.49
CA ASP A 214 -20.20 -11.42 -9.31
C ASP A 214 -20.48 -9.94 -9.10
N ALA A 215 -20.70 -9.22 -10.20
CA ALA A 215 -21.02 -7.80 -10.23
C ALA A 215 -22.30 -7.50 -11.05
N SER A 216 -23.14 -8.52 -11.26
CA SER A 216 -24.27 -8.45 -12.20
C SER A 216 -25.27 -7.35 -11.84
N SER A 217 -25.61 -7.18 -10.55
CA SER A 217 -26.56 -6.15 -10.12
C SER A 217 -26.00 -4.74 -10.33
N GLN A 218 -24.70 -4.54 -10.05
CA GLN A 218 -24.03 -3.27 -10.26
C GLN A 218 -24.02 -2.90 -11.74
N VAL A 219 -23.56 -3.82 -12.59
CA VAL A 219 -23.48 -3.61 -14.04
C VAL A 219 -24.86 -3.35 -14.67
N LEU A 220 -25.88 -4.13 -14.30
CA LEU A 220 -27.23 -3.94 -14.82
C LEU A 220 -27.82 -2.58 -14.42
N THR A 221 -27.60 -2.15 -13.17
CA THR A 221 -28.08 -0.84 -12.68
C THR A 221 -27.39 0.30 -13.43
N LEU A 222 -26.06 0.25 -13.58
CA LEU A 222 -25.30 1.26 -14.32
C LEU A 222 -25.75 1.34 -15.78
N LYS A 223 -25.98 0.19 -16.42
CA LYS A 223 -26.48 0.11 -17.79
C LYS A 223 -27.88 0.72 -17.91
N GLN A 224 -28.82 0.34 -17.05
CA GLN A 224 -30.20 0.84 -17.05
C GLN A 224 -30.25 2.36 -16.85
N ASN A 225 -29.34 2.89 -16.03
CA ASN A 225 -29.21 4.31 -15.80
C ASN A 225 -28.27 5.01 -16.80
N ASN A 226 -27.91 4.39 -17.92
CA ASN A 226 -27.09 4.99 -18.96
C ASN A 226 -25.81 5.65 -18.42
N VAL A 227 -25.11 5.02 -17.49
CA VAL A 227 -23.83 5.54 -17.00
C VAL A 227 -22.80 5.47 -18.12
N GLU A 228 -22.04 6.55 -18.31
CA GLU A 228 -21.03 6.68 -19.36
C GLU A 228 -19.62 6.47 -18.81
N TYR A 229 -19.38 6.92 -17.58
CA TYR A 229 -18.09 6.85 -16.91
C TYR A 229 -18.25 6.11 -15.60
N VAL A 230 -17.52 5.01 -15.41
CA VAL A 230 -17.53 4.25 -14.17
C VAL A 230 -16.22 4.49 -13.45
N ILE A 231 -16.25 4.95 -12.21
CA ILE A 231 -15.06 5.03 -11.35
C ILE A 231 -15.14 3.92 -10.30
N THR A 232 -14.09 3.13 -10.21
CA THR A 232 -14.03 1.98 -9.31
C THR A 232 -13.13 2.26 -8.10
N CYS A 233 -13.66 2.02 -6.90
CA CYS A 233 -12.98 2.20 -5.62
C CYS A 233 -12.84 0.83 -4.91
N ASP A 234 -12.32 -0.16 -5.62
CA ASP A 234 -11.99 -1.48 -5.07
C ASP A 234 -10.72 -2.03 -5.74
N VAL A 235 -10.13 -3.04 -5.11
CA VAL A 235 -8.87 -3.63 -5.56
C VAL A 235 -9.05 -4.58 -6.75
N LEU A 236 -7.95 -4.95 -7.41
CA LEU A 236 -7.96 -5.67 -8.69
C LEU A 236 -8.96 -6.86 -8.82
N PRO A 237 -9.04 -7.87 -7.93
CA PRO A 237 -9.88 -9.04 -8.17
C PRO A 237 -11.38 -8.75 -8.40
N PRO A 238 -12.10 -8.02 -7.53
CA PRO A 238 -13.49 -7.64 -7.80
C PRO A 238 -13.65 -6.76 -9.05
N ILE A 239 -12.63 -5.95 -9.41
CA ILE A 239 -12.69 -5.14 -10.63
C ILE A 239 -12.56 -6.00 -11.89
N ILE A 240 -11.75 -7.06 -11.89
CA ILE A 240 -11.73 -8.06 -12.97
C ILE A 240 -13.12 -8.68 -13.16
N SER A 241 -13.78 -9.08 -12.05
CA SER A 241 -15.15 -9.60 -12.10
C SER A 241 -16.15 -8.57 -12.63
N PHE A 242 -16.03 -7.31 -12.23
CA PHE A 242 -16.85 -6.21 -12.73
C PHE A 242 -16.69 -6.03 -14.25
N VAL A 243 -15.45 -5.89 -14.73
CA VAL A 243 -15.15 -5.68 -16.16
C VAL A 243 -15.58 -6.88 -17.02
N LYS A 244 -15.39 -8.12 -16.56
CA LYS A 244 -15.94 -9.29 -17.29
C LYS A 244 -17.47 -9.27 -17.37
N THR A 245 -18.11 -8.74 -16.33
CA THR A 245 -19.56 -8.66 -16.24
C THR A 245 -20.13 -7.56 -17.14
N THR A 246 -19.40 -6.47 -17.40
CA THR A 246 -19.81 -5.46 -18.39
C THR A 246 -19.91 -6.09 -19.79
N GLU A 247 -18.94 -6.92 -20.18
CA GLU A 247 -18.98 -7.68 -21.44
C GLU A 247 -20.17 -8.66 -21.49
N LYS A 248 -20.37 -9.46 -20.43
CA LYS A 248 -21.51 -10.39 -20.31
C LYS A 248 -22.86 -9.72 -20.58
N TYR A 249 -23.05 -8.50 -20.10
CA TYR A 249 -24.30 -7.75 -20.27
C TYR A 249 -24.28 -6.77 -21.45
N ASN A 250 -23.25 -6.80 -22.30
CA ASN A 250 -23.05 -5.86 -23.40
C ASN A 250 -23.25 -4.40 -22.92
N TYR A 251 -22.64 -4.06 -21.79
CA TYR A 251 -22.54 -2.71 -21.25
C TYR A 251 -21.15 -2.17 -21.59
N LYS A 252 -21.10 -1.09 -22.35
CA LYS A 252 -19.84 -0.49 -22.82
C LYS A 252 -19.79 0.98 -22.40
N PRO A 253 -19.43 1.30 -21.14
CA PRO A 253 -19.18 2.69 -20.76
C PRO A 253 -18.03 3.26 -21.62
N LYS A 254 -18.01 4.59 -21.76
CA LYS A 254 -16.94 5.33 -22.45
C LYS A 254 -15.58 5.05 -21.78
N ALA A 255 -15.56 5.02 -20.45
CA ALA A 255 -14.39 4.56 -19.69
C ALA A 255 -14.78 3.90 -18.37
N ILE A 256 -13.94 2.95 -17.93
CA ILE A 256 -13.93 2.40 -16.58
C ILE A 256 -12.59 2.79 -15.95
N PHE A 257 -12.62 3.57 -14.89
CA PHE A 257 -11.43 4.02 -14.18
C PHE A 257 -11.13 3.13 -12.98
N GLY A 258 -9.88 2.70 -12.88
CA GLY A 258 -9.30 2.13 -11.67
C GLY A 258 -8.28 3.08 -11.04
N PHE A 259 -8.24 3.08 -9.72
CA PHE A 259 -7.14 3.70 -8.98
C PHE A 259 -5.97 2.71 -8.81
N ASN A 260 -4.88 3.15 -8.18
CA ASN A 260 -3.58 2.48 -8.21
C ASN A 260 -3.62 0.95 -7.96
N TRP A 261 -4.45 0.46 -7.04
CA TRP A 261 -4.58 -0.97 -6.71
C TRP A 261 -5.36 -1.82 -7.72
N ALA A 262 -5.75 -1.26 -8.86
CA ALA A 262 -6.38 -1.95 -9.98
C ALA A 262 -5.72 -1.62 -11.33
N THR A 263 -4.49 -1.11 -11.33
CA THR A 263 -3.77 -0.69 -12.55
C THR A 263 -2.80 -1.74 -13.13
N ASP A 264 -2.81 -2.95 -12.57
CA ASP A 264 -1.93 -4.06 -12.98
C ASP A 264 -2.29 -4.61 -14.37
N ASP A 265 -1.28 -5.07 -15.13
CA ASP A 265 -1.46 -5.69 -16.46
C ASP A 265 -2.36 -6.94 -16.44
N MET A 266 -2.53 -7.56 -15.27
CA MET A 266 -3.45 -8.66 -15.01
C MET A 266 -4.89 -8.30 -15.37
N ILE A 267 -5.31 -7.03 -15.27
CA ILE A 267 -6.67 -6.67 -15.69
C ILE A 267 -6.85 -6.88 -17.19
N VAL A 268 -5.87 -6.45 -17.99
CA VAL A 268 -5.90 -6.62 -19.45
C VAL A 268 -5.78 -8.09 -19.81
N LYS A 269 -4.87 -8.83 -19.17
CA LYS A 269 -4.70 -10.28 -19.40
C LYS A 269 -5.97 -11.07 -19.05
N ALA A 270 -6.65 -10.72 -17.95
CA ALA A 270 -7.82 -11.44 -17.47
C ALA A 270 -9.09 -11.10 -18.24
N CYS A 271 -9.25 -9.84 -18.65
CA CYS A 271 -10.48 -9.33 -19.27
C CYS A 271 -10.41 -9.24 -20.80
N GLY A 272 -9.22 -9.25 -21.40
CA GLY A 272 -9.05 -9.14 -22.85
C GLY A 272 -9.76 -7.90 -23.41
N LYS A 273 -10.61 -8.11 -24.43
CA LYS A 273 -11.37 -7.02 -25.07
C LYS A 273 -12.31 -6.28 -24.11
N ALA A 274 -12.77 -6.91 -23.04
CA ALA A 274 -13.62 -6.23 -22.05
C ALA A 274 -12.90 -5.07 -21.35
N ALA A 275 -11.56 -5.09 -21.31
CA ALA A 275 -10.75 -4.01 -20.75
C ALA A 275 -10.36 -2.92 -21.76
N GLU A 276 -10.89 -2.92 -23.00
CA GLU A 276 -10.54 -1.93 -24.04
C GLU A 276 -10.74 -0.47 -23.58
N ASN A 277 -11.81 -0.22 -22.80
CA ASN A 277 -12.11 1.11 -22.25
C ASN A 277 -11.66 1.26 -20.78
N TYR A 278 -10.77 0.39 -20.30
CA TYR A 278 -10.25 0.48 -18.94
C TYR A 278 -9.09 1.47 -18.88
N ILE A 279 -9.15 2.43 -17.96
CA ILE A 279 -8.10 3.42 -17.73
C ILE A 279 -7.63 3.30 -16.29
N GLY A 280 -6.36 2.93 -16.11
CA GLY A 280 -5.72 2.88 -14.80
C GLY A 280 -5.08 4.23 -14.45
N ALA A 281 -5.43 4.80 -13.29
CA ALA A 281 -4.77 5.96 -12.73
C ALA A 281 -3.80 5.52 -11.63
N ASN A 282 -2.50 5.54 -11.95
CA ASN A 282 -1.45 5.10 -11.05
C ASN A 282 -0.63 6.30 -10.53
N PHE A 283 -0.45 6.36 -9.22
CA PHE A 283 0.24 7.44 -8.50
C PHE A 283 1.34 6.93 -7.56
N VAL A 284 1.70 5.66 -7.70
CA VAL A 284 2.93 5.08 -7.14
C VAL A 284 3.89 4.86 -8.31
N GLY A 285 5.16 5.23 -8.15
CA GLY A 285 6.15 5.07 -9.21
C GLY A 285 6.26 3.61 -9.62
N GLY A 286 6.01 3.32 -10.91
CA GLY A 286 6.21 2.01 -11.53
C GLY A 286 7.63 1.82 -12.02
#